data_AF-A0A812SNU4-F1
#
_entry.id   AF-A0A812SNU4-F1
#
_cell.length_a   1.000
_cell.length_b   1.000
_cell.length_c   1.000
_cell.angle_alpha   90.00
_cell.angle_beta   90.00
_cell.angle_gamma   90.00
#
_symmetry.space_group_name_H-M   'P 1'
#
loop_
_entity.id
_entity.type
_entity.pdbx_description
1 polymer ?
#
loop_
_entity_poly.entity_id
_entity_poly.type
_entity_poly.pdbx_seq_one_letter_code
_entity_poly.pdbx_strand_id
1 'polypeptide(L)'
;MAFARPMLAADPLEVQALQSATFQCMNPLFRIQWHTGANDLGQLEPQPVVHDRLLRCAMWNGKSSCCSTSLEPFQLVVFNAHRDHIEAQVLILEQYLASLVNLRSSEVCEKSTQLEQQLLDRAIDSMQAALEFAKPCVLHFLAFVAGMICFSCQPDWVNYVWRNGYGEVVGVNVDPNSCIYVDRGCGVFGHAVQEAYMHVMESQLAKRPAASLPDFSMFFSRESLCKWLRSTVALEPMAFKSSQVARRLSQHMSIADVEGSRGLASADTATTSVSLPEAVVQATAIPTSFPLTKAPTEASSPALAVDPARDGLLSDFRIHFAPG
;
A
#
# COMPACT_ATOMS: atom_id res chain seq x y z
N MET A 1 68.21 -6.48 -4.59
CA MET A 1 67.66 -6.39 -5.96
C MET A 1 66.14 -6.49 -5.84
N ALA A 2 65.43 -5.37 -5.97
CA ALA A 2 63.97 -5.33 -5.91
C ALA A 2 63.42 -5.35 -7.34
N PHE A 3 62.67 -6.38 -7.69
CA PHE A 3 61.99 -6.46 -8.98
C PHE A 3 60.68 -5.67 -8.88
N ALA A 4 60.67 -4.48 -9.48
CA ALA A 4 59.44 -3.74 -9.73
C ALA A 4 58.63 -4.51 -10.79
N ARG A 5 57.51 -5.10 -10.40
CA ARG A 5 56.53 -5.65 -11.36
C ARG A 5 55.82 -4.47 -12.04
N PRO A 6 55.81 -4.40 -13.37
CA PRO A 6 55.01 -3.40 -14.07
C PRO A 6 53.52 -3.68 -13.82
N MET A 7 52.80 -2.70 -13.26
CA MET A 7 51.34 -2.73 -13.22
C MET A 7 50.85 -2.55 -14.65
N LEU A 8 50.36 -3.62 -15.26
CA LEU A 8 49.60 -3.55 -16.50
C LEU A 8 48.35 -2.71 -16.22
N ALA A 9 48.22 -1.57 -16.90
CA ALA A 9 47.01 -0.77 -16.87
C ALA A 9 45.86 -1.63 -17.42
N ALA A 10 44.79 -1.77 -16.65
CA ALA A 10 43.58 -2.44 -17.11
C ALA A 10 43.03 -1.70 -18.34
N ASP A 11 42.52 -2.46 -19.31
CA ASP A 11 41.96 -1.92 -20.55
C ASP A 11 40.75 -1.03 -20.19
N PRO A 12 40.68 0.24 -20.64
CA PRO A 12 39.57 1.15 -20.32
C PRO A 12 38.18 0.58 -20.67
N LEU A 13 38.10 -0.36 -21.64
CA LEU A 13 36.86 -1.09 -21.95
C LEU A 13 36.41 -2.04 -20.82
N GLU A 14 37.35 -2.65 -20.11
CA GLU A 14 37.07 -3.56 -18.99
C GLU A 14 36.57 -2.79 -17.76
N VAL A 15 37.10 -1.58 -17.53
CA VAL A 15 36.67 -0.70 -16.44
C VAL A 15 35.25 -0.17 -16.65
N GLN A 16 34.88 0.20 -17.88
CA GLN A 16 33.49 0.59 -18.21
C GLN A 16 32.51 -0.57 -18.04
N ALA A 17 32.89 -1.78 -18.45
CA ALA A 17 32.06 -2.97 -18.29
C ALA A 17 31.80 -3.28 -16.80
N LEU A 18 32.83 -3.21 -15.94
CA LEU A 18 32.70 -3.42 -14.50
C LEU A 18 31.79 -2.37 -13.83
N GLN A 19 31.92 -1.11 -14.24
CA GLN A 19 31.06 -0.04 -13.75
C GLN A 19 29.61 -0.24 -14.20
N SER A 20 29.35 -0.64 -15.44
CA SER A 20 27.98 -0.92 -15.90
C SER A 20 27.33 -2.12 -15.20
N ALA A 21 28.09 -3.18 -14.89
CA ALA A 21 27.57 -4.38 -14.25
C ALA A 21 27.18 -4.13 -12.78
N THR A 22 27.85 -3.21 -12.09
CA THR A 22 27.51 -2.84 -10.70
C THR A 22 26.20 -2.06 -10.61
N PHE A 23 25.81 -1.32 -11.65
CA PHE A 23 24.55 -0.55 -11.63
C PHE A 23 23.29 -1.41 -11.83
N GLN A 24 23.40 -2.59 -12.46
CA GLN A 24 22.24 -3.45 -12.74
C GLN A 24 21.55 -3.94 -11.45
N CYS A 25 22.31 -4.22 -10.39
CA CYS A 25 21.75 -4.66 -9.11
C CYS A 25 21.59 -3.56 -8.07
N MET A 26 21.90 -2.32 -8.45
CA MET A 26 21.69 -1.13 -7.62
C MET A 26 20.41 -0.40 -8.04
N ASN A 27 19.26 -1.08 -7.99
CA ASN A 27 17.95 -0.46 -8.21
C ASN A 27 17.57 0.46 -7.04
N PRO A 28 17.44 1.80 -7.22
CA PRO A 28 17.22 2.75 -6.12
C PRO A 28 15.95 2.51 -5.31
N LEU A 29 14.95 1.85 -5.89
CA LEU A 29 13.72 1.46 -5.20
C LEU A 29 13.98 0.45 -4.06
N PHE A 30 15.11 -0.26 -4.13
CA PHE A 30 15.51 -1.31 -3.19
C PHE A 30 16.83 -0.96 -2.51
N ARG A 31 17.16 0.33 -2.38
CA ARG A 31 18.44 0.82 -1.86
C ARG A 31 18.85 0.23 -0.52
N ILE A 32 17.87 -0.03 0.37
CA ILE A 32 18.12 -0.64 1.68
C ILE A 32 18.61 -2.10 1.60
N GLN A 33 18.51 -2.74 0.43
CA GLN A 33 18.91 -4.14 0.19
C GLN A 33 20.20 -4.26 -0.63
N TRP A 34 20.80 -3.14 -1.05
CA TRP A 34 22.03 -3.17 -1.85
C TRP A 34 23.20 -3.74 -1.07
N HIS A 35 24.08 -4.44 -1.77
CA HIS A 35 25.38 -4.82 -1.23
C HIS A 35 26.37 -3.64 -1.34
N THR A 36 26.78 -3.09 -0.20
CA THR A 36 27.74 -1.97 -0.07
C THR A 36 29.13 -2.41 0.41
N GLY A 37 29.35 -3.70 0.72
CA GLY A 37 30.68 -4.24 1.01
C GLY A 37 30.75 -5.49 1.90
N ALA A 38 31.95 -5.83 2.36
CA ALA A 38 32.27 -7.12 3.00
C ALA A 38 31.58 -7.42 4.34
N ASN A 39 30.96 -6.42 4.98
CA ASN A 39 30.25 -6.57 6.26
C ASN A 39 28.73 -6.45 6.10
N ASP A 40 28.23 -6.41 4.86
CA ASP A 40 26.97 -5.77 4.61
C ASP A 40 25.77 -6.73 4.61
N LEU A 41 24.67 -6.26 5.20
CA LEU A 41 23.38 -6.95 5.29
C LEU A 41 22.63 -6.97 3.95
N GLY A 42 23.24 -6.45 2.88
CA GLY A 42 22.67 -6.44 1.53
C GLY A 42 22.31 -7.84 1.07
N GLN A 43 21.04 -8.03 0.69
CA GLN A 43 20.49 -9.32 0.27
C GLN A 43 20.41 -9.46 -1.26
N LEU A 44 20.57 -8.35 -1.99
CA LEU A 44 20.72 -8.35 -3.44
C LEU A 44 22.17 -8.70 -3.82
N GLU A 45 22.32 -9.50 -4.86
CA GLU A 45 23.62 -9.82 -5.45
C GLU A 45 24.28 -8.55 -6.02
N PRO A 46 25.61 -8.41 -5.97
CA PRO A 46 26.30 -7.23 -6.52
C PRO A 46 26.27 -7.19 -8.05
N GLN A 47 26.00 -8.32 -8.69
CA GLN A 47 25.89 -8.49 -10.14
C GLN A 47 24.79 -9.50 -10.45
N PRO A 48 24.18 -9.47 -11.65
CA PRO A 48 23.17 -10.45 -12.00
C PRO A 48 23.74 -11.88 -12.03
N VAL A 49 23.10 -12.79 -11.29
CA VAL A 49 23.44 -14.21 -11.21
C VAL A 49 22.20 -15.04 -11.54
N VAL A 50 22.42 -16.23 -12.11
CA VAL A 50 21.34 -17.18 -12.37
C VAL A 50 21.05 -17.98 -11.10
N HIS A 51 19.82 -17.88 -10.61
CA HIS A 51 19.30 -18.70 -9.52
C HIS A 51 18.17 -19.59 -10.05
N ASP A 52 18.07 -20.82 -9.55
CA ASP A 52 17.04 -21.79 -9.95
C ASP A 52 16.09 -22.18 -8.81
N ARG A 53 16.25 -21.53 -7.65
CA ARG A 53 15.60 -21.92 -6.39
C ARG A 53 14.94 -20.76 -5.65
N LEU A 54 14.58 -19.69 -6.37
CA LEU A 54 13.70 -18.66 -5.83
C LEU A 54 12.31 -19.27 -5.65
N LEU A 55 11.79 -19.22 -4.43
CA LEU A 55 10.46 -19.73 -4.08
C LEU A 55 9.38 -18.67 -4.38
N ARG A 56 9.58 -17.44 -3.89
CA ARG A 56 8.59 -16.35 -3.97
C ARG A 56 8.51 -15.77 -5.37
N CYS A 57 9.65 -15.45 -5.97
CA CYS A 57 9.73 -14.83 -7.28
C CYS A 57 10.17 -15.83 -8.35
N ALA A 58 9.57 -17.03 -8.34
CA ALA A 58 9.99 -18.18 -9.15
C ALA A 58 9.98 -17.91 -10.68
N MET A 59 9.23 -16.91 -11.14
CA MET A 59 9.25 -16.44 -12.53
C MET A 59 10.61 -15.91 -13.01
N TRP A 60 11.54 -15.67 -12.08
CA TRP A 60 12.93 -15.28 -12.32
C TRP A 60 13.91 -16.46 -12.26
N ASN A 61 13.46 -17.68 -11.94
CA ASN A 61 14.33 -18.85 -11.98
C ASN A 61 14.86 -19.11 -13.40
N GLY A 62 16.14 -19.46 -13.50
CA GLY A 62 16.84 -19.65 -14.77
C GLY A 62 17.15 -18.36 -15.54
N LYS A 63 16.84 -17.19 -14.98
CA LYS A 63 17.21 -15.87 -15.55
C LYS A 63 18.35 -15.26 -14.75
N SER A 64 19.21 -14.50 -15.44
CA SER A 64 20.22 -13.68 -14.76
C SER A 64 19.50 -12.54 -14.02
N SER A 65 19.58 -12.51 -12.69
CA SER A 65 18.85 -11.56 -11.85
C SER A 65 19.66 -11.13 -10.64
N CYS A 66 19.26 -10.05 -9.99
CA CYS A 66 19.93 -9.53 -8.80
C CYS A 66 19.40 -10.13 -7.49
N CYS A 67 18.38 -10.98 -7.57
CA CYS A 67 17.76 -11.60 -6.40
C CYS A 67 18.43 -12.91 -6.04
N SER A 68 18.73 -13.07 -4.75
CA SER A 68 19.14 -14.33 -4.16
C SER A 68 18.04 -14.92 -3.27
N THR A 69 18.17 -16.19 -2.88
CA THR A 69 17.28 -16.82 -1.90
C THR A 69 17.34 -16.15 -0.52
N SER A 70 18.40 -15.40 -0.22
CA SER A 70 18.54 -14.67 1.05
C SER A 70 17.62 -13.45 1.16
N LEU A 71 17.12 -12.93 0.03
CA LEU A 71 16.20 -11.79 -0.03
C LEU A 71 14.75 -12.17 0.27
N GLU A 72 14.35 -13.41 0.00
CA GLU A 72 12.95 -13.85 0.08
C GLU A 72 12.29 -13.72 1.47
N PRO A 73 13.00 -13.97 2.60
CA PRO A 73 12.44 -13.70 3.91
C PRO A 73 12.07 -12.23 4.12
N PHE A 74 12.88 -11.30 3.63
CA PHE A 74 12.59 -9.87 3.73
C PHE A 74 11.42 -9.47 2.84
N GLN A 75 11.39 -9.96 1.60
CA GLN A 75 10.25 -9.77 0.70
C GLN A 75 8.94 -10.25 1.32
N LEU A 76 8.95 -11.40 2.00
CA LEU A 76 7.78 -11.92 2.71
C LEU A 76 7.34 -11.03 3.87
N VAL A 77 8.28 -10.48 4.66
CA VAL A 77 7.96 -9.52 5.73
C VAL A 77 7.29 -8.28 5.16
N VAL A 78 7.81 -7.73 4.08
CA VAL A 78 7.25 -6.55 3.41
C VAL A 78 5.85 -6.85 2.84
N PHE A 79 5.69 -7.98 2.15
CA PHE A 79 4.39 -8.41 1.63
C PHE A 79 3.34 -8.53 2.75
N ASN A 80 3.69 -9.21 3.85
CA ASN A 80 2.80 -9.35 5.00
C ASN A 80 2.47 -7.98 5.60
N ALA A 81 3.42 -7.04 5.68
CA ALA A 81 3.15 -5.72 6.21
C ALA A 81 2.12 -4.94 5.37
N HIS A 82 2.16 -5.07 4.03
CA HIS A 82 1.12 -4.52 3.15
C HIS A 82 -0.24 -5.19 3.35
N ARG A 83 -0.28 -6.52 3.49
CA ARG A 83 -1.50 -7.27 3.80
C ARG A 83 -2.10 -6.82 5.12
N ASP A 84 -1.32 -6.86 6.19
CA ASP A 84 -1.77 -6.53 7.53
C ASP A 84 -2.26 -5.08 7.59
N HIS A 85 -1.68 -4.16 6.80
CA HIS A 85 -2.15 -2.78 6.69
C HIS A 85 -3.54 -2.66 6.06
N ILE A 86 -3.76 -3.29 4.91
CA ILE A 86 -5.06 -3.18 4.24
C ILE A 86 -6.14 -3.95 5.00
N GLU A 87 -5.81 -5.11 5.58
CA GLU A 87 -6.70 -5.88 6.46
C GLU A 87 -7.05 -5.07 7.72
N ALA A 88 -6.10 -4.34 8.30
CA ALA A 88 -6.38 -3.43 9.41
C ALA A 88 -7.37 -2.31 9.02
N GLN A 89 -7.31 -1.76 7.80
CA GLN A 89 -8.30 -0.78 7.34
C GLN A 89 -9.70 -1.41 7.20
N VAL A 90 -9.78 -2.65 6.69
CA VAL A 90 -11.04 -3.39 6.59
C VAL A 90 -11.62 -3.67 7.98
N LEU A 91 -10.78 -4.11 8.93
CA LEU A 91 -11.19 -4.35 10.31
C LEU A 91 -11.74 -3.07 10.99
N ILE A 92 -11.13 -1.90 10.73
CA ILE A 92 -11.66 -0.62 11.24
C ILE A 92 -13.06 -0.34 10.64
N LEU A 93 -13.30 -0.67 9.37
CA LEU A 93 -14.63 -0.54 8.76
C LEU A 93 -15.65 -1.50 9.40
N GLU A 94 -15.26 -2.74 9.68
CA GLU A 94 -16.09 -3.72 10.41
C GLU A 94 -16.45 -3.24 11.82
N GLN A 95 -15.48 -2.69 12.56
CA GLN A 95 -15.70 -2.14 13.90
C GLN A 95 -16.64 -0.91 13.86
N TYR A 96 -16.50 -0.07 12.83
CA TYR A 96 -17.41 1.06 12.64
C TYR A 96 -18.84 0.56 12.37
N LEU A 97 -19.01 -0.41 11.48
CA LEU A 97 -20.32 -1.05 11.22
C LEU A 97 -20.92 -1.64 12.50
N ALA A 98 -20.13 -2.39 13.29
CA ALA A 98 -20.61 -2.94 14.56
C ALA A 98 -21.09 -1.85 15.53
N SER A 99 -20.42 -0.70 15.54
CA SER A 99 -20.83 0.47 16.32
C SER A 99 -22.17 1.05 15.84
N LEU A 100 -22.41 1.11 14.53
CA LEU A 100 -23.69 1.54 13.97
C LEU A 100 -24.83 0.57 14.30
N VAL A 101 -24.57 -0.73 14.21
CA VAL A 101 -25.55 -1.78 14.56
C VAL A 101 -25.92 -1.70 16.04
N ASN A 102 -24.94 -1.49 16.93
CA ASN A 102 -25.19 -1.27 18.35
C ASN A 102 -25.97 0.04 18.59
N LEU A 103 -25.68 1.10 17.83
CA LEU A 103 -26.41 2.36 17.93
C LEU A 103 -27.88 2.19 17.49
N ARG A 104 -28.16 1.35 16.50
CA ARG A 104 -29.51 1.07 16.00
C ARG A 104 -30.46 0.56 17.10
N SER A 105 -29.96 -0.23 18.04
CA SER A 105 -30.73 -0.78 19.17
C SER A 105 -30.73 0.11 20.42
N SER A 106 -30.12 1.29 20.37
CA SER A 106 -30.04 2.21 21.51
C SER A 106 -31.30 3.07 21.68
N GLU A 107 -31.55 3.53 22.91
CA GLU A 107 -32.62 4.47 23.23
C GLU A 107 -32.50 5.79 22.45
N VAL A 108 -31.27 6.17 22.09
CA VAL A 108 -30.98 7.34 21.25
C VAL A 108 -31.62 7.20 19.86
N CYS A 109 -31.50 6.01 19.25
CA CYS A 109 -32.10 5.72 17.96
C CYS A 109 -33.63 5.66 18.07
N GLU A 110 -34.15 5.00 19.10
CA GLU A 110 -35.59 4.88 19.37
C GLU A 110 -36.27 6.26 19.48
N LYS A 111 -35.61 7.22 20.15
CA LYS A 111 -36.11 8.60 20.33
C LYS A 111 -35.86 9.52 19.14
N SER A 112 -35.14 9.09 18.12
CA SER A 112 -34.84 9.90 16.93
C SER A 112 -36.03 9.95 15.96
N THR A 113 -35.97 10.84 14.97
CA THR A 113 -37.03 10.94 13.95
C THR A 113 -37.01 9.71 13.03
N GLN A 114 -38.18 9.34 12.49
CA GLN A 114 -38.27 8.20 11.56
C GLN A 114 -37.32 8.35 10.35
N LEU A 115 -37.15 9.58 9.85
CA LEU A 115 -36.21 9.87 8.76
C LEU A 115 -34.77 9.53 9.16
N GLU A 116 -34.35 9.92 10.36
CA GLU A 116 -33.00 9.69 10.85
C GLU A 116 -32.72 8.19 11.08
N GLN A 117 -33.71 7.44 11.57
CA GLN A 117 -33.64 5.97 11.68
C GLN A 117 -33.44 5.32 10.30
N GLN A 118 -34.17 5.78 9.28
CA GLN A 118 -34.03 5.28 7.91
C GLN A 118 -32.67 5.61 7.29
N LEU A 119 -32.11 6.78 7.57
CA LEU A 119 -30.77 7.16 7.11
C LEU A 119 -29.69 6.32 7.80
N LEU A 120 -29.84 6.03 9.10
CA LEU A 120 -28.95 5.11 9.81
C LEU A 120 -29.00 3.70 9.23
N ASP A 121 -30.20 3.16 8.99
CA ASP A 121 -30.38 1.84 8.39
C ASP A 121 -29.71 1.76 7.01
N ARG A 122 -29.87 2.80 6.18
CA ARG A 122 -29.19 2.90 4.87
C ARG A 122 -27.66 2.92 5.00
N ALA A 123 -27.12 3.64 5.98
CA ALA A 123 -25.69 3.66 6.25
C ALA A 123 -25.16 2.26 6.67
N ILE A 124 -25.92 1.54 7.49
CA ILE A 124 -25.60 0.15 7.89
C ILE A 124 -25.60 -0.78 6.67
N ASP A 125 -26.66 -0.74 5.86
CA ASP A 125 -26.82 -1.63 4.70
C ASP A 125 -25.69 -1.39 3.67
N SER A 126 -25.34 -0.14 3.40
CA SER A 126 -24.25 0.20 2.48
C SER A 126 -22.85 -0.19 2.99
N MET A 127 -22.60 -0.13 4.30
CA MET A 127 -21.37 -0.66 4.89
C MET A 127 -21.28 -2.18 4.80
N GLN A 128 -22.37 -2.89 5.03
CA GLN A 128 -22.42 -4.34 4.85
C GLN A 128 -22.08 -4.72 3.41
N ALA A 129 -22.72 -4.06 2.44
CA ALA A 129 -22.42 -4.25 1.03
C ALA A 129 -20.93 -3.99 0.70
N ALA A 130 -20.34 -2.93 1.27
CA ALA A 130 -18.92 -2.66 1.08
C ALA A 130 -18.01 -3.79 1.60
N LEU A 131 -18.31 -4.33 2.79
CA LEU A 131 -17.51 -5.41 3.40
C LEU A 131 -17.59 -6.73 2.60
N GLU A 132 -18.70 -7.02 1.93
CA GLU A 132 -18.82 -8.19 1.06
C GLU A 132 -17.79 -8.19 -0.09
N PHE A 133 -17.40 -7.00 -0.56
CA PHE A 133 -16.44 -6.83 -1.66
C PHE A 133 -14.99 -6.60 -1.20
N ALA A 134 -14.75 -6.43 0.10
CA ALA A 134 -13.42 -6.13 0.63
C ALA A 134 -12.42 -7.26 0.34
N LYS A 135 -12.81 -8.52 0.58
CA LYS A 135 -11.93 -9.69 0.43
C LYS A 135 -11.42 -9.85 -1.01
N PRO A 136 -12.25 -9.87 -2.08
CA PRO A 136 -11.76 -9.90 -3.46
C PRO A 136 -10.84 -8.72 -3.81
N CYS A 137 -11.15 -7.52 -3.33
CA CYS A 137 -10.31 -6.35 -3.58
C CYS A 137 -8.89 -6.53 -3.01
N VAL A 138 -8.79 -6.92 -1.74
CA VAL A 138 -7.51 -7.14 -1.07
C VAL A 138 -6.66 -8.18 -1.82
N LEU A 139 -7.25 -9.24 -2.38
CA LEU A 139 -6.50 -10.21 -3.20
C LEU A 139 -5.84 -9.57 -4.43
N HIS A 140 -6.60 -8.76 -5.19
CA HIS A 140 -6.10 -8.14 -6.41
C HIS A 140 -5.05 -7.07 -6.09
N PHE A 141 -5.25 -6.33 -5.00
CA PHE A 141 -4.27 -5.39 -4.47
C PHE A 141 -2.96 -6.11 -4.10
N LEU A 142 -3.04 -7.22 -3.37
CA LEU A 142 -1.86 -7.96 -2.94
C LEU A 142 -1.12 -8.64 -4.10
N ALA A 143 -1.81 -9.05 -5.17
CA ALA A 143 -1.14 -9.48 -6.39
C ALA A 143 -0.26 -8.34 -6.96
N PHE A 144 -0.77 -7.11 -7.06
CA PHE A 144 0.03 -5.98 -7.50
C PHE A 144 1.25 -5.73 -6.59
N VAL A 145 1.05 -5.78 -5.27
CA VAL A 145 2.15 -5.63 -4.28
C VAL A 145 3.21 -6.70 -4.48
N ALA A 146 2.82 -7.97 -4.62
CA ALA A 146 3.74 -9.09 -4.83
C ALA A 146 4.60 -8.91 -6.09
N GLY A 147 4.01 -8.47 -7.20
CA GLY A 147 4.77 -8.19 -8.42
C GLY A 147 5.75 -7.02 -8.25
N MET A 148 5.33 -5.96 -7.55
CA MET A 148 6.23 -4.83 -7.25
C MET A 148 7.38 -5.22 -6.32
N ILE A 149 7.17 -6.16 -5.40
CA ILE A 149 8.24 -6.73 -4.56
C ILE A 149 9.19 -7.58 -5.42
N CYS A 150 8.66 -8.44 -6.31
CA CYS A 150 9.48 -9.23 -7.23
C CYS A 150 10.21 -8.41 -8.29
N PHE A 151 9.82 -7.15 -8.52
CA PHE A 151 10.54 -6.23 -9.39
C PHE A 151 11.98 -5.95 -8.91
N SER A 152 12.33 -6.28 -7.66
CA SER A 152 13.73 -6.29 -7.19
C SER A 152 14.62 -7.25 -7.98
N CYS A 153 14.03 -8.25 -8.64
CA CYS A 153 14.73 -9.29 -9.39
C CYS A 153 14.91 -8.94 -10.87
N GLN A 154 14.41 -7.79 -11.34
CA GLN A 154 14.54 -7.37 -12.73
C GLN A 154 15.95 -6.81 -12.99
N PRO A 155 16.85 -7.50 -13.73
CA PRO A 155 18.20 -7.01 -14.03
C PRO A 155 18.21 -5.71 -14.85
N ASP A 156 17.20 -5.52 -15.70
CA ASP A 156 17.11 -4.38 -16.63
C ASP A 156 16.16 -3.28 -16.10
N TRP A 157 16.06 -3.12 -14.78
CA TRP A 157 15.09 -2.21 -14.13
C TRP A 157 15.17 -0.77 -14.65
N VAL A 158 16.35 -0.33 -15.12
CA VAL A 158 16.57 0.99 -15.72
C VAL A 158 15.65 1.28 -16.89
N ASN A 159 15.22 0.24 -17.62
CA ASN A 159 14.34 0.36 -18.78
C ASN A 159 12.87 0.55 -18.39
N TYR A 160 12.53 0.41 -17.11
CA TYR A 160 11.17 0.41 -16.58
C TYR A 160 10.87 1.63 -15.70
N VAL A 161 11.83 2.53 -15.49
CA VAL A 161 11.69 3.65 -14.55
C VAL A 161 11.94 5.00 -15.22
N TRP A 162 11.22 6.02 -14.76
CA TRP A 162 11.54 7.40 -15.09
C TRP A 162 12.64 7.90 -14.15
N ARG A 163 13.67 8.52 -14.72
CA ARG A 163 14.77 9.13 -13.94
C ARG A 163 14.84 10.62 -14.23
N ASN A 164 15.10 11.45 -13.21
CA ASN A 164 15.32 12.88 -13.40
C ASN A 164 16.75 13.17 -13.92
N GLY A 165 17.09 14.43 -14.16
CA GLY A 165 18.43 14.85 -14.61
C GLY A 165 19.57 14.52 -13.63
N TYR A 166 19.26 14.17 -12.38
CA TYR A 166 20.22 13.71 -11.36
C TYR A 166 20.35 12.18 -11.30
N GLY A 167 19.60 11.45 -12.12
CA GLY A 167 19.59 9.98 -12.14
C GLY A 167 18.74 9.33 -11.05
N GLU A 168 17.97 10.10 -10.27
CA GLU A 168 17.05 9.57 -9.26
C GLU A 168 15.80 9.00 -9.91
N VAL A 169 15.29 7.89 -9.37
CA VAL A 169 14.03 7.30 -9.83
C VAL A 169 12.86 8.14 -9.31
N VAL A 170 12.09 8.72 -10.22
CA VAL A 170 10.91 9.56 -9.92
C VAL A 170 9.59 8.85 -10.22
N GLY A 171 9.64 7.67 -10.83
CA GLY A 171 8.47 6.82 -11.01
C GLY A 171 8.81 5.50 -11.69
N VAL A 172 7.85 4.57 -11.65
CA VAL A 172 7.92 3.27 -12.32
C VAL A 172 6.86 3.22 -13.43
N ASN A 173 7.29 2.86 -14.64
CA ASN A 173 6.40 2.67 -15.78
C ASN A 173 5.57 1.41 -15.63
N VAL A 174 4.48 1.53 -14.89
CA VAL A 174 3.52 0.45 -14.67
C VAL A 174 2.59 0.32 -15.87
N ASP A 175 2.51 -0.88 -16.42
CA ASP A 175 1.61 -1.24 -17.52
C ASP A 175 0.16 -0.86 -17.16
N PRO A 176 -0.58 -0.19 -18.06
CA PRO A 176 -1.96 0.19 -17.79
C PRO A 176 -2.87 -0.99 -17.40
N ASN A 177 -2.60 -2.20 -17.91
CA ASN A 177 -3.38 -3.39 -17.60
C ASN A 177 -3.26 -3.79 -16.14
N SER A 178 -2.15 -3.51 -15.46
CA SER A 178 -2.00 -3.81 -14.04
C SER A 178 -2.94 -2.96 -13.19
N CYS A 179 -3.08 -1.67 -13.52
CA CYS A 179 -4.06 -0.82 -12.85
C CYS A 179 -5.50 -1.28 -13.14
N ILE A 180 -5.80 -1.64 -14.40
CA ILE A 180 -7.12 -2.18 -14.79
C ILE A 180 -7.42 -3.48 -14.04
N TYR A 181 -6.41 -4.32 -13.82
CA TYR A 181 -6.56 -5.56 -13.06
C TYR A 181 -6.98 -5.28 -11.61
N VAL A 182 -6.27 -4.38 -10.91
CA VAL A 182 -6.64 -4.03 -9.52
C VAL A 182 -8.00 -3.33 -9.48
N ASP A 183 -8.28 -2.44 -10.41
CA ASP A 183 -9.58 -1.76 -10.55
C ASP A 183 -10.75 -2.74 -10.78
N ARG A 184 -10.57 -3.80 -11.56
CA ARG A 184 -11.61 -4.83 -11.72
C ARG A 184 -11.91 -5.56 -10.40
N GLY A 185 -10.90 -5.80 -9.57
CA GLY A 185 -11.07 -6.44 -8.26
C GLY A 185 -11.57 -5.50 -7.18
N CYS A 186 -11.20 -4.22 -7.25
CA CYS A 186 -11.44 -3.22 -6.20
C CYS A 186 -12.49 -2.16 -6.54
N GLY A 187 -12.91 -2.03 -7.79
CA GLY A 187 -13.81 -0.95 -8.22
C GLY A 187 -15.18 -1.06 -7.59
N VAL A 188 -15.74 -2.28 -7.50
CA VAL A 188 -17.02 -2.52 -6.82
C VAL A 188 -16.91 -2.20 -5.33
N PHE A 189 -15.82 -2.62 -4.68
CA PHE A 189 -15.51 -2.26 -3.29
C PHE A 189 -15.41 -0.74 -3.11
N GLY A 190 -14.64 -0.07 -3.96
CA GLY A 190 -14.44 1.38 -3.91
C GLY A 190 -15.74 2.17 -4.07
N HIS A 191 -16.60 1.77 -5.00
CA HIS A 191 -17.93 2.36 -5.16
C HIS A 191 -18.83 2.11 -3.95
N ALA A 192 -18.85 0.89 -3.41
CA ALA A 192 -19.65 0.57 -2.23
C ALA A 192 -19.18 1.34 -0.98
N VAL A 193 -17.87 1.48 -0.77
CA VAL A 193 -17.33 2.29 0.33
C VAL A 193 -17.63 3.77 0.13
N GLN A 194 -17.52 4.28 -1.10
CA GLN A 194 -17.88 5.67 -1.40
C GLN A 194 -19.35 5.95 -1.08
N GLU A 195 -20.25 5.03 -1.45
CA GLU A 195 -21.68 5.11 -1.13
C GLU A 195 -21.92 5.05 0.38
N ALA A 196 -21.27 4.12 1.09
CA ALA A 196 -21.34 4.03 2.54
C ALA A 196 -20.89 5.33 3.23
N TYR A 197 -19.82 5.96 2.74
CA TYR A 197 -19.36 7.26 3.21
C TYR A 197 -20.43 8.34 3.04
N MET A 198 -21.06 8.41 1.86
CA MET A 198 -22.12 9.38 1.61
C MET A 198 -23.30 9.17 2.57
N HIS A 199 -23.75 7.93 2.77
CA HIS A 199 -24.86 7.63 3.67
C HIS A 199 -24.53 7.90 5.15
N VAL A 200 -23.30 7.66 5.59
CA VAL A 200 -22.86 8.08 6.93
C VAL A 200 -22.97 9.59 7.07
N MET A 201 -22.55 10.36 6.07
CA MET A 201 -22.57 11.81 6.14
C MET A 201 -24.00 12.38 6.18
N GLU A 202 -24.96 11.69 5.56
CA GLU A 202 -26.39 12.04 5.58
C GLU A 202 -27.05 11.84 6.96
N SER A 203 -26.64 10.82 7.73
CA SER A 203 -27.22 10.49 9.03
C SER A 203 -26.47 11.14 10.20
N GLN A 204 -27.18 11.94 11.01
CA GLN A 204 -26.64 12.48 12.26
C GLN A 204 -26.33 11.40 13.29
N LEU A 205 -27.09 10.31 13.32
CA LEU A 205 -26.83 9.13 14.15
C LEU A 205 -25.57 8.41 13.69
N ALA A 206 -25.41 8.18 12.39
CA ALA A 206 -24.27 7.44 11.87
C ALA A 206 -22.93 8.15 12.09
N LYS A 207 -22.94 9.46 12.36
CA LYS A 207 -21.77 10.26 12.74
C LYS A 207 -21.44 10.24 14.24
N ARG A 208 -22.26 9.59 15.08
CA ARG A 208 -22.06 9.55 16.54
C ARG A 208 -20.95 8.61 17.04
N PRO A 209 -20.69 7.44 16.42
CA PRO A 209 -19.59 6.59 16.87
C PRO A 209 -18.28 7.37 16.98
N ALA A 210 -17.53 7.13 18.07
CA ALA A 210 -16.24 7.80 18.28
C ALA A 210 -15.12 7.26 17.37
N ALA A 211 -15.30 6.05 16.81
CA ALA A 211 -14.37 5.47 15.86
C ALA A 211 -14.33 6.31 14.58
N SER A 212 -13.14 6.51 14.01
CA SER A 212 -12.99 7.18 12.71
C SER A 212 -13.21 6.21 11.56
N LEU A 213 -13.84 6.67 10.47
CA LEU A 213 -13.88 5.91 9.22
C LEU A 213 -12.47 5.74 8.61
N PRO A 214 -12.13 4.55 8.08
CA PRO A 214 -10.83 4.28 7.46
C PRO A 214 -10.78 4.83 6.03
N ASP A 215 -9.76 5.62 5.69
CA ASP A 215 -9.64 6.29 4.38
C ASP A 215 -9.41 5.28 3.24
N PHE A 216 -10.43 5.13 2.39
CA PHE A 216 -10.41 4.31 1.19
C PHE A 216 -10.53 5.14 -0.10
N SER A 217 -10.25 6.45 -0.04
CA SER A 217 -10.40 7.37 -1.17
C SER A 217 -9.59 6.96 -2.41
N MET A 218 -8.50 6.20 -2.24
CA MET A 218 -7.75 5.65 -3.35
C MET A 218 -8.56 4.68 -4.22
N PHE A 219 -9.60 4.04 -3.70
CA PHE A 219 -10.42 3.08 -4.46
C PHE A 219 -11.64 3.70 -5.15
N PHE A 220 -11.97 4.97 -4.89
CA PHE A 220 -13.20 5.60 -5.41
C PHE A 220 -13.22 5.76 -6.93
N SER A 221 -12.05 5.78 -7.57
CA SER A 221 -11.95 5.78 -9.02
C SER A 221 -10.70 5.04 -9.49
N ARG A 222 -10.77 4.50 -10.70
CA ARG A 222 -9.61 3.89 -11.36
C ARG A 222 -8.41 4.82 -11.45
N GLU A 223 -8.65 6.11 -11.69
CA GLU A 223 -7.59 7.11 -11.80
C GLU A 223 -6.88 7.32 -10.45
N SER A 224 -7.65 7.54 -9.38
CA SER A 224 -7.13 7.66 -8.01
C SER A 224 -6.34 6.42 -7.60
N LEU A 225 -6.90 5.24 -7.88
CA LEU A 225 -6.27 3.95 -7.56
C LEU A 225 -4.94 3.81 -8.29
N CYS A 226 -4.93 4.03 -9.59
CA CYS A 226 -3.74 3.87 -10.41
C CYS A 226 -2.66 4.88 -10.05
N LYS A 227 -3.04 6.13 -9.73
CA LYS A 227 -2.12 7.15 -9.23
C LYS A 227 -1.49 6.71 -7.91
N TRP A 228 -2.31 6.26 -6.96
CA TRP A 228 -1.84 5.81 -5.64
C TRP A 228 -0.95 4.57 -5.73
N LEU A 229 -1.31 3.57 -6.54
CA LEU A 229 -0.47 2.39 -6.77
C LEU A 229 0.91 2.77 -7.32
N ARG A 230 0.97 3.71 -8.26
CA ARG A 230 2.24 4.18 -8.84
C ARG A 230 3.09 5.00 -7.86
N SER A 231 2.47 5.93 -7.14
CA SER A 231 3.20 6.85 -6.26
C SER A 231 3.58 6.24 -4.92
N THR A 232 2.79 5.29 -4.43
CA THR A 232 2.94 4.72 -3.09
C THR A 232 3.53 3.32 -3.16
N VAL A 233 2.88 2.40 -3.87
CA VAL A 233 3.31 0.99 -3.88
C VAL A 233 4.51 0.77 -4.80
N ALA A 234 4.47 1.33 -6.02
CA ALA A 234 5.50 1.06 -7.01
C ALA A 234 6.81 1.79 -6.74
N LEU A 235 6.74 3.00 -6.17
CA LEU A 235 7.92 3.80 -5.82
C LEU A 235 8.57 3.39 -4.49
N GLU A 236 7.80 2.80 -3.59
CA GLU A 236 8.27 2.40 -2.27
C GLU A 236 7.94 0.95 -1.95
N PRO A 237 8.28 -0.02 -2.83
CA PRO A 237 7.85 -1.41 -2.68
C PRO A 237 8.38 -2.08 -1.42
N MET A 238 9.46 -1.55 -0.82
CA MET A 238 10.07 -2.03 0.41
C MET A 238 9.96 -1.05 1.59
N ALA A 239 9.48 0.17 1.37
CA ALA A 239 9.46 1.20 2.41
C ALA A 239 8.15 1.15 3.21
N PHE A 240 7.71 -0.04 3.61
CA PHE A 240 6.55 -0.14 4.48
C PHE A 240 6.96 0.16 5.93
N LYS A 241 6.59 1.34 6.43
CA LYS A 241 6.82 1.74 7.84
C LYS A 241 5.90 0.94 8.76
N SER A 242 6.23 -0.33 9.00
CA SER A 242 5.51 -1.25 9.91
C SER A 242 5.27 -0.63 11.30
N SER A 243 6.16 0.26 11.75
CA SER A 243 6.07 0.94 13.03
C SER A 243 4.86 1.86 13.19
N GLN A 244 4.27 2.39 12.11
CA GLN A 244 3.12 3.27 12.22
C GLN A 244 1.79 2.51 12.34
N VAL A 245 1.65 1.38 11.64
CA VAL A 245 0.43 0.58 11.67
C VAL A 245 0.29 -0.16 13.00
N ALA A 246 1.37 -0.82 13.45
CA ALA A 246 1.36 -1.53 14.75
C ALA A 246 1.04 -0.57 15.90
N ARG A 247 1.62 0.63 15.90
CA ARG A 247 1.38 1.64 16.93
C ARG A 247 -0.07 2.17 16.91
N ARG A 248 -0.69 2.34 15.73
CA ARG A 248 -2.09 2.77 15.63
C ARG A 248 -3.05 1.69 16.08
N LEU A 249 -2.83 0.43 15.70
CA LEU A 249 -3.65 -0.70 16.15
C LEU A 249 -3.62 -0.85 17.69
N SER A 250 -2.43 -0.75 18.30
CA SER A 250 -2.31 -0.78 19.76
C SER A 250 -3.02 0.40 20.44
N GLN A 251 -3.08 1.58 19.80
CA GLN A 251 -3.82 2.73 20.33
C GLN A 251 -5.33 2.52 20.26
N HIS A 252 -5.86 1.93 19.19
CA HIS A 252 -7.30 1.70 19.03
C HIS A 252 -7.83 0.59 19.94
N MET A 253 -7.07 -0.49 20.16
CA MET A 253 -7.49 -1.57 21.06
C MET A 253 -7.58 -1.12 22.52
N SER A 254 -6.74 -0.16 22.94
CA SER A 254 -6.73 0.32 24.33
C SER A 254 -7.95 1.15 24.73
N ILE A 255 -8.75 1.65 23.78
CA ILE A 255 -9.89 2.53 24.07
C ILE A 255 -11.16 1.71 24.40
N ALA A 256 -11.29 0.50 23.84
CA ALA A 256 -12.48 -0.35 24.04
C ALA A 256 -12.62 -0.89 25.48
N ASP A 257 -11.53 -0.95 26.26
CA ASP A 257 -11.55 -1.54 27.62
C ASP A 257 -11.84 -0.53 28.76
N VAL A 258 -11.94 0.78 28.47
CA VAL A 258 -12.04 1.80 29.53
C VAL A 258 -13.49 2.17 29.90
N GLU A 259 -14.50 1.77 29.10
CA GLU A 259 -15.91 2.07 29.40
C GLU A 259 -16.57 1.14 30.45
N GLY A 260 -15.85 0.14 30.97
CA GLY A 260 -16.39 -0.81 31.95
C GLY A 260 -16.20 -0.49 33.44
N SER A 261 -15.57 0.64 33.83
CA SER A 261 -15.17 0.85 35.24
C SER A 261 -15.45 2.24 35.85
N ARG A 262 -16.37 3.05 35.29
CA ARG A 262 -16.83 4.26 35.99
C ARG A 262 -18.09 4.02 36.81
N GLY A 263 -17.84 3.66 38.06
CA GLY A 263 -18.82 3.73 39.13
C GLY A 263 -19.35 5.14 39.35
N LEU A 264 -20.61 5.17 39.77
CA LEU A 264 -21.40 6.28 40.29
C LEU A 264 -20.56 7.32 41.06
N ALA A 265 -20.43 8.53 40.50
CA ALA A 265 -20.17 9.74 41.28
C ALA A 265 -20.97 10.91 40.71
N SER A 266 -21.56 11.63 41.65
CA SER A 266 -22.60 12.65 41.53
C SER A 266 -22.22 13.87 40.68
N ALA A 267 -23.27 14.44 40.08
CA ALA A 267 -23.46 15.76 39.48
C ALA A 267 -22.44 16.86 39.82
N ASP A 268 -21.96 17.56 38.78
CA ASP A 268 -22.20 18.99 38.66
C ASP A 268 -22.07 19.49 37.20
N THR A 269 -22.97 20.40 36.86
CA THR A 269 -23.31 20.89 35.53
C THR A 269 -22.31 21.94 35.04
N ALA A 270 -21.67 21.71 33.89
CA ALA A 270 -20.99 22.77 33.14
C ALA A 270 -21.17 22.56 31.63
N THR A 271 -22.13 23.29 31.06
CA THR A 271 -22.42 23.35 29.63
C THR A 271 -21.26 24.06 28.92
N THR A 272 -20.32 23.28 28.40
CA THR A 272 -19.24 23.79 27.55
C THR A 272 -19.60 23.48 26.10
N SER A 273 -20.02 24.50 25.36
CA SER A 273 -20.26 24.39 23.91
C SER A 273 -18.91 24.23 23.21
N VAL A 274 -18.54 22.99 22.90
CA VAL A 274 -17.38 22.68 22.07
C VAL A 274 -17.76 22.92 20.61
N SER A 275 -17.31 24.03 20.06
CA SER A 275 -17.34 24.30 18.62
C SER A 275 -16.48 23.24 17.90
N LEU A 276 -17.08 22.50 16.97
CA LEU A 276 -16.36 21.59 16.08
C LEU A 276 -15.30 22.37 15.28
N PRO A 277 -14.07 21.85 15.15
CA PRO A 277 -13.05 22.46 14.31
C PRO A 277 -13.47 22.43 12.83
N GLU A 278 -13.32 23.57 12.17
CA GLU A 278 -13.66 23.89 10.78
C GLU A 278 -12.90 23.03 9.72
N ALA A 279 -12.08 22.08 10.17
CA ALA A 279 -11.21 21.25 9.34
C ALA A 279 -11.92 20.07 8.64
N VAL A 280 -13.19 19.79 8.93
CA VAL A 280 -13.94 18.69 8.29
C VAL A 280 -14.67 19.12 7.01
N VAL A 281 -14.77 20.43 6.73
CA VAL A 281 -15.49 20.93 5.54
C VAL A 281 -14.62 21.00 4.28
N GLN A 282 -13.28 20.88 4.39
CA GLN A 282 -12.38 20.92 3.24
C GLN A 282 -12.09 19.57 2.56
N ALA A 283 -12.68 18.46 3.05
CA ALA A 283 -12.45 17.11 2.50
C ALA A 283 -13.36 16.72 1.30
N THR A 284 -14.25 17.61 0.83
CA THR A 284 -15.26 17.26 -0.19
C THR A 284 -15.05 17.89 -1.58
N ALA A 285 -13.97 18.66 -1.78
CA ALA A 285 -13.63 19.16 -3.10
C ALA A 285 -12.96 18.04 -3.92
N ILE A 286 -13.77 17.28 -4.69
CA ILE A 286 -13.28 16.32 -5.69
C ILE A 286 -12.69 17.13 -6.86
N PRO A 287 -11.37 17.09 -7.08
CA PRO A 287 -10.74 17.77 -8.20
C PRO A 287 -11.04 17.00 -9.50
N THR A 288 -11.66 17.67 -10.46
CA THR A 288 -12.27 17.06 -11.65
C THR A 288 -11.30 16.83 -12.81
N SER A 289 -10.01 17.12 -12.65
CA SER A 289 -8.94 16.60 -13.50
C SER A 289 -7.60 16.95 -12.87
N PHE A 290 -6.77 15.95 -12.62
CA PHE A 290 -5.36 16.19 -12.39
C PHE A 290 -4.59 15.74 -13.61
N PRO A 291 -3.66 16.57 -14.12
CA PRO A 291 -2.74 16.08 -15.13
C PRO A 291 -1.99 14.88 -14.53
N LEU A 292 -1.99 13.75 -15.26
CA LEU A 292 -0.90 12.76 -15.15
C LEU A 292 0.37 13.56 -14.98
N THR A 293 1.09 13.35 -13.87
CA THR A 293 2.31 14.10 -13.54
C THR A 293 3.19 14.03 -14.76
N LYS A 294 3.20 15.12 -15.54
CA LYS A 294 3.92 15.16 -16.82
C LYS A 294 5.36 14.89 -16.40
N ALA A 295 5.94 13.81 -16.92
CA ALA A 295 7.33 13.48 -16.60
C ALA A 295 8.13 14.77 -16.74
N PRO A 296 9.00 15.13 -15.76
CA PRO A 296 9.82 16.31 -15.87
C PRO A 296 10.39 16.40 -17.28
N THR A 297 10.47 17.59 -17.88
CA THR A 297 10.93 17.74 -19.27
C THR A 297 12.31 17.13 -19.52
N GLU A 298 13.07 16.90 -18.45
CA GLU A 298 14.40 16.29 -18.43
C GLU A 298 14.41 14.79 -18.09
N ALA A 299 13.25 14.19 -17.85
CA ALA A 299 13.17 12.81 -17.41
C ALA A 299 13.35 11.82 -18.57
N SER A 300 14.11 10.75 -18.33
CA SER A 300 14.26 9.68 -19.32
C SER A 300 12.92 8.97 -19.54
N SER A 301 12.55 8.74 -20.80
CA SER A 301 11.43 7.87 -21.14
C SER A 301 11.83 6.40 -20.99
N PRO A 302 11.15 5.61 -20.15
CA PRO A 302 11.39 4.18 -20.01
C PRO A 302 11.01 3.46 -21.31
N ALA A 303 11.81 2.46 -21.69
CA ALA A 303 11.59 1.68 -22.90
C ALA A 303 10.52 0.59 -22.71
N LEU A 304 10.32 0.15 -21.47
CA LEU A 304 9.46 -0.98 -21.10
C LEU A 304 8.51 -0.57 -19.98
N ALA A 305 7.41 -1.33 -19.84
CA ALA A 305 6.48 -1.22 -18.74
C ALA A 305 6.48 -2.51 -17.91
N VAL A 306 6.47 -2.39 -16.59
CA VAL A 306 6.35 -3.53 -15.67
C VAL A 306 4.87 -3.89 -15.54
N ASP A 307 4.54 -5.18 -15.44
CA ASP A 307 3.17 -5.63 -15.16
C ASP A 307 3.10 -6.31 -13.78
N PRO A 308 3.00 -5.54 -12.68
CA PRO A 308 3.06 -6.09 -11.33
C PRO A 308 1.88 -7.02 -11.01
N ALA A 309 0.73 -6.82 -11.66
CA ALA A 309 -0.42 -7.69 -11.46
C ALA A 309 -0.11 -9.10 -11.99
N ARG A 310 0.37 -9.20 -13.23
CA ARG A 310 0.76 -10.48 -13.82
C ARG A 310 1.92 -11.11 -13.07
N ASP A 311 2.94 -10.33 -12.74
CA ASP A 311 4.13 -10.82 -12.04
C ASP A 311 3.78 -11.33 -10.65
N GLY A 312 2.89 -10.65 -9.94
CA GLY A 312 2.38 -11.09 -8.65
C GLY A 312 1.52 -12.34 -8.72
N LEU A 313 0.72 -12.52 -9.77
CA LEU A 313 -0.03 -13.77 -9.98
C LEU A 313 0.88 -14.98 -10.27
N LEU A 314 2.08 -14.74 -10.79
CA LEU A 314 3.10 -15.77 -11.03
C LEU A 314 4.02 -15.99 -9.81
N SER A 315 3.85 -15.19 -8.77
CA SER A 315 4.62 -15.31 -7.53
C SER A 315 4.02 -16.35 -6.58
N ASP A 316 4.83 -16.89 -5.68
CA ASP A 316 4.39 -17.77 -4.59
C ASP A 316 4.17 -16.99 -3.28
N PHE A 317 3.83 -15.70 -3.35
CA PHE A 317 3.29 -15.03 -2.18
C PHE A 317 1.89 -15.60 -1.94
N ARG A 318 1.70 -16.27 -0.79
CA ARG A 318 0.40 -16.83 -0.45
C ARG A 318 -0.61 -15.69 -0.25
N ILE A 319 -1.48 -15.52 -1.22
CA ILE A 319 -2.57 -14.52 -1.19
C ILE A 319 -3.83 -15.10 -0.51
N HIS A 320 -3.77 -16.31 0.04
CA HIS A 320 -4.93 -16.90 0.73
C HIS A 320 -5.11 -16.29 2.11
N PHE A 321 -6.33 -15.80 2.37
CA PHE A 321 -6.76 -15.48 3.73
C PHE A 321 -6.75 -16.74 4.60
N ALA A 322 -6.42 -16.58 5.87
CA ALA A 322 -6.70 -17.60 6.86
C ALA A 322 -8.22 -17.92 6.80
N PRO A 323 -8.63 -19.20 6.90
CA PRO A 323 -10.03 -19.51 7.12
C PRO A 323 -10.44 -18.82 8.43
N GLY A 324 -11.34 -17.84 8.31
CA GLY A 324 -11.98 -17.17 9.45
C GLY A 324 -13.00 -18.07 10.12
#